data_AF-A0AAD8NJZ4-F1
#
_entry.id   AF-A0AAD8NJZ4-F1
#
_cell.length_a   1.000
_cell.length_b   1.000
_cell.length_c   1.000
_cell.angle_alpha   90.00
_cell.angle_beta   90.00
_cell.angle_gamma   90.00
#
_symmetry.space_group_name_H-M   'P 1'
#
loop_
_entity.id
_entity.type
_entity.pdbx_description
1 polymer ?
#
loop_
_entity_poly.entity_id
_entity_poly.type
_entity_poly.pdbx_seq_one_letter_code
_entity_poly.pdbx_strand_id
1 'polypeptide(L)'
;MEGCEHKCGDVRIPFPFGIGANCSMNKWYVVDCISSTPYLHALNHLEILGVDLENQTVTVNTPVISDCSETKSIDLGRSPFYFSKLQNIFVHEGCGNAVMTDHGRSITGCSTTCGNDSVSHTNNCLGMGCCQATLPHHLKSYNINITDGVSNRACKSAFLVDEASYLEGKFSIGENKSYVPISLLWTLAFSDLETLICYAFLDKLEVDLGNGTTVDSWKCRYSIPSNMEGNAYLIDGCESRFDSEECLRCKDAGGFCYNVPIYGVDGLVAEKKERCCSSWSKVKVDVGNDTLVESLKCLEVEYGKVDVNAYLADGFEEECATCRDGTGGSCSYDLIYDVQGLVTRKVFSCIPGQSKVHESKSSQAVILGVSVSIGILVLVATIYLMHKEIKKTKERIQRKMSSMEEGNVLPIFDSMVVKEGSKDVLLALANLAMRCLNMNGKYRPTMMEVVSELETIRTSHIPSTD
;
A
#
# COMPACT_ATOMS: atom_id res chain seq x y z
N MET A 1 -23.02 1.55 -12.46
CA MET A 1 -23.85 2.76 -12.24
C MET A 1 -24.13 3.35 -13.61
N GLU A 2 -25.32 3.15 -14.16
CA GLU A 2 -25.67 3.75 -15.45
C GLU A 2 -25.92 5.24 -15.31
N GLY A 3 -25.42 6.04 -16.26
CA GLY A 3 -25.66 7.49 -16.31
C GLY A 3 -24.72 8.37 -15.49
N CYS A 4 -23.67 7.82 -14.87
CA CYS A 4 -22.64 8.60 -14.18
C CYS A 4 -21.48 8.93 -15.12
N GLU A 5 -21.06 10.20 -15.12
CA GLU A 5 -19.88 10.63 -15.85
C GLU A 5 -18.59 10.24 -15.08
N HIS A 6 -17.61 9.70 -15.80
CA HIS A 6 -16.38 9.16 -15.21
C HIS A 6 -15.13 10.00 -15.55
N LYS A 7 -15.30 11.14 -16.20
CA LYS A 7 -14.25 12.09 -16.53
C LYS A 7 -14.73 13.51 -16.32
N CYS A 8 -13.81 14.38 -15.89
CA CYS A 8 -14.02 15.82 -15.87
C CYS A 8 -12.80 16.46 -16.53
N GLY A 9 -12.99 16.97 -17.74
CA GLY A 9 -11.85 17.32 -18.61
C GLY A 9 -10.97 16.10 -18.88
N ASP A 10 -9.68 16.22 -18.61
CA ASP A 10 -8.69 15.15 -18.81
C ASP A 10 -8.54 14.22 -17.59
N VAL A 11 -9.18 14.53 -16.46
CA VAL A 11 -9.05 13.78 -15.21
C VAL A 11 -10.11 12.68 -15.13
N ARG A 12 -9.67 11.43 -14.92
CA ARG A 12 -10.56 10.30 -14.67
C ARG A 12 -11.04 10.32 -13.22
N ILE A 13 -12.36 10.22 -13.02
CA ILE A 13 -13.01 10.18 -11.71
C ILE A 13 -13.71 8.80 -11.56
N PRO A 14 -12.99 7.79 -11.06
CA PRO A 14 -13.55 6.47 -10.81
C PRO A 14 -14.24 6.39 -9.44
N PHE A 15 -15.27 5.56 -9.35
CA PHE A 15 -15.87 5.15 -8.07
C PHE A 15 -14.76 4.60 -7.13
N PRO A 16 -14.72 4.94 -5.82
CA PRO A 16 -15.79 5.52 -5.00
C PRO A 16 -16.04 7.01 -5.20
N PHE A 17 -15.19 7.72 -5.94
CA PHE A 17 -15.44 9.12 -6.32
C PHE A 17 -16.44 9.20 -7.47
N GLY A 18 -17.25 10.25 -7.47
CA GLY A 18 -18.26 10.42 -8.50
C GLY A 18 -18.65 11.86 -8.74
N ILE A 19 -18.92 12.19 -9.99
CA ILE A 19 -19.39 13.52 -10.38
C ILE A 19 -20.87 13.63 -10.02
N GLY A 20 -21.18 14.48 -9.04
CA GLY A 20 -22.52 14.63 -8.49
C GLY A 20 -22.88 13.61 -7.38
N ALA A 21 -23.92 13.95 -6.61
CA ALA A 21 -24.24 13.31 -5.32
C ALA A 21 -24.61 11.82 -5.38
N ASN A 22 -25.10 11.32 -6.52
CA ASN A 22 -25.58 9.93 -6.67
C ASN A 22 -24.57 9.02 -7.37
N CYS A 23 -23.39 9.54 -7.73
CA CYS A 23 -22.37 8.79 -8.47
C CYS A 23 -21.17 8.41 -7.59
N SER A 24 -21.18 8.82 -6.33
CA SER A 24 -20.12 8.60 -5.35
C SER A 24 -20.57 7.63 -4.26
N MET A 25 -19.61 7.01 -3.58
CA MET A 25 -19.88 6.11 -2.44
C MET A 25 -20.67 6.80 -1.33
N ASN A 26 -20.24 8.01 -0.95
CA ASN A 26 -20.93 8.84 0.01
C ASN A 26 -20.53 10.32 -0.20
N LYS A 27 -21.12 11.22 0.59
CA LYS A 27 -20.92 12.67 0.47
C LYS A 27 -19.47 13.16 0.52
N TRP A 28 -18.54 12.39 1.10
CA TRP A 28 -17.13 12.76 1.16
C TRP A 28 -16.42 12.59 -0.19
N TYR A 29 -16.96 11.73 -1.07
CA TYR A 29 -16.38 11.35 -2.35
C TYR A 29 -17.09 12.02 -3.54
N VAL A 30 -17.95 12.99 -3.27
CA VAL A 30 -18.62 13.79 -4.31
C VAL A 30 -17.60 14.73 -4.95
N VAL A 31 -17.58 14.73 -6.27
CA VAL A 31 -16.76 15.60 -7.10
C VAL A 31 -17.67 16.57 -7.84
N ASP A 32 -17.32 17.86 -7.78
CA ASP A 32 -17.95 18.91 -8.57
C ASP A 32 -17.09 19.18 -9.81
N CYS A 33 -17.65 19.01 -11.00
CA CYS A 33 -16.96 19.32 -12.25
C CYS A 33 -17.35 20.73 -12.70
N ILE A 34 -16.46 21.70 -12.51
CA ILE A 34 -16.70 23.11 -12.85
C ILE A 34 -15.77 23.51 -13.99
N SER A 35 -16.35 23.86 -15.15
CA SER A 35 -15.58 24.24 -16.35
C SER A 35 -14.51 23.21 -16.74
N SER A 36 -14.86 21.92 -16.70
CA SER A 36 -13.96 20.79 -16.98
C SER A 36 -12.81 20.58 -15.97
N THR A 37 -12.85 21.26 -14.82
CA THR A 37 -11.92 21.02 -13.71
C THR A 37 -12.65 20.34 -12.55
N PRO A 38 -12.17 19.19 -12.05
CA PRO A 38 -12.80 18.48 -10.94
C PRO A 38 -12.36 19.04 -9.59
N TYR A 39 -13.32 19.21 -8.69
CA TYR A 39 -13.10 19.69 -7.34
C TYR A 39 -13.70 18.73 -6.31
N LEU A 40 -12.95 18.45 -5.25
CA LEU A 40 -13.42 17.64 -4.14
C LEU A 40 -14.35 18.48 -3.26
N HIS A 41 -15.66 18.22 -3.35
CA HIS A 41 -16.72 19.02 -2.72
C HIS A 41 -16.48 19.19 -1.21
N ALA A 42 -16.13 18.11 -0.53
CA ALA A 42 -16.09 18.05 0.93
C ALA A 42 -14.87 18.74 1.57
N LEU A 43 -13.86 19.11 0.78
CA LEU A 43 -12.63 19.75 1.26
C LEU A 43 -12.46 21.15 0.66
N ASN A 44 -13.48 22.01 0.76
CA ASN A 44 -13.43 23.38 0.23
C ASN A 44 -13.06 23.48 -1.26
N HIS A 45 -13.50 22.53 -2.08
CA HIS A 45 -13.24 22.50 -3.52
C HIS A 45 -11.74 22.47 -3.85
N LEU A 46 -10.99 21.52 -3.26
CA LEU A 46 -9.64 21.24 -3.73
C LEU A 46 -9.68 20.63 -5.13
N GLU A 47 -8.90 21.18 -6.05
CA GLU A 47 -8.77 20.66 -7.41
C GLU A 47 -8.14 19.26 -7.39
N ILE A 48 -8.80 18.30 -8.04
CA ILE A 48 -8.33 16.92 -8.18
C ILE A 48 -7.49 16.81 -9.45
N LEU A 49 -6.29 16.26 -9.31
CA LEU A 49 -5.39 15.99 -10.43
C LEU A 49 -5.46 14.53 -10.90
N GLY A 50 -5.82 13.63 -10.00
CA GLY A 50 -5.95 12.20 -10.30
C GLY A 50 -6.42 11.40 -9.10
N VAL A 51 -7.00 10.23 -9.38
CA VAL A 51 -7.43 9.26 -8.38
C VAL A 51 -6.74 7.93 -8.66
N ASP A 52 -6.04 7.41 -7.66
CA ASP A 52 -5.37 6.12 -7.71
C ASP A 52 -6.11 5.12 -6.80
N LEU A 53 -6.77 4.17 -7.45
CA LEU A 53 -7.51 3.10 -6.81
C LEU A 53 -6.60 2.04 -6.17
N GLU A 54 -5.42 1.82 -6.76
CA GLU A 54 -4.44 0.84 -6.30
C GLU A 54 -3.73 1.33 -5.05
N ASN A 55 -3.36 2.61 -4.96
CA ASN A 55 -2.73 3.16 -3.77
C ASN A 55 -3.71 3.75 -2.75
N GLN A 56 -5.01 3.78 -3.07
CA GLN A 56 -6.05 4.49 -2.30
C GLN A 56 -5.72 5.97 -2.07
N THR A 57 -5.20 6.64 -3.08
CA THR A 57 -4.87 8.06 -3.01
C THR A 57 -5.70 8.89 -3.98
N VAL A 58 -5.91 10.15 -3.61
CA VAL A 58 -6.39 11.20 -4.51
C VAL A 58 -5.36 12.33 -4.48
N THR A 59 -4.85 12.69 -5.65
CA THR A 59 -3.88 13.77 -5.79
C THR A 59 -4.62 15.07 -5.98
N VAL A 60 -4.33 16.08 -5.15
CA VAL A 60 -4.99 17.39 -5.18
C VAL A 60 -3.98 18.54 -5.20
N ASN A 61 -4.37 19.68 -5.77
CA ASN A 61 -3.56 20.89 -5.75
C ASN A 61 -3.73 21.65 -4.44
N THR A 62 -2.62 22.04 -3.82
CA THR A 62 -2.60 22.82 -2.58
C THR A 62 -1.61 23.97 -2.67
N PRO A 63 -1.84 25.09 -1.98
CA PRO A 63 -0.97 26.24 -2.14
C PRO A 63 0.40 26.00 -1.46
N VAL A 64 1.47 26.52 -2.07
CA VAL A 64 2.84 26.43 -1.52
C VAL A 64 2.97 27.36 -0.30
N ILE A 65 3.55 26.83 0.78
CA ILE A 65 3.87 27.61 1.99
C ILE A 65 5.27 28.19 1.81
N SER A 66 5.38 29.52 1.99
CA SER A 66 6.65 30.25 1.90
C SER A 66 6.72 31.30 3.00
N ASP A 67 7.91 31.75 3.39
CA ASP A 67 8.01 32.82 4.39
C ASP A 67 7.49 34.18 3.85
N CYS A 68 7.36 34.29 2.53
CA CYS A 68 6.86 35.47 1.83
C CYS A 68 5.33 35.50 1.72
N SER A 69 4.62 34.43 2.11
CA SER A 69 3.16 34.36 2.07
C SER A 69 2.64 33.64 3.31
N GLU A 70 1.70 34.27 4.03
CA GLU A 70 1.06 33.69 5.23
C GLU A 70 0.01 32.61 4.88
N THR A 71 0.36 31.70 3.97
CA THR A 71 -0.51 30.59 3.61
C THR A 71 -0.42 29.50 4.67
N LYS A 72 -1.57 29.11 5.22
CA LYS A 72 -1.67 27.94 6.11
C LYS A 72 -1.94 26.68 5.32
N SER A 73 -1.50 25.56 5.85
CA SER A 73 -1.85 24.23 5.36
C SER A 73 -3.36 24.00 5.45
N ILE A 74 -3.82 22.99 4.71
CA ILE A 74 -5.22 22.55 4.76
C ILE A 74 -5.41 21.63 5.96
N ASP A 75 -6.48 21.85 6.72
CA ASP A 75 -6.94 20.93 7.77
C ASP A 75 -7.98 19.95 7.19
N LEU A 76 -7.67 18.66 7.23
CA LEU A 76 -8.55 17.61 6.75
C LEU A 76 -9.63 17.24 7.78
N GLY A 77 -9.52 17.74 9.01
CA GLY A 77 -10.51 17.59 10.08
C GLY A 77 -10.97 16.15 10.29
N ARG A 78 -12.31 15.97 10.35
CA ARG A 78 -12.96 14.65 10.52
C ARG A 78 -13.29 13.94 9.21
N SER A 79 -12.75 14.41 8.08
CA SER A 79 -12.96 13.77 6.79
C SER A 79 -12.31 12.37 6.76
N PRO A 80 -12.65 11.50 5.80
CA PRO A 80 -11.97 10.22 5.60
C PRO A 80 -10.62 10.35 4.86
N PHE A 81 -10.03 11.55 4.80
CA PHE A 81 -8.78 11.83 4.08
C PHE A 81 -7.60 12.08 5.01
N TYR A 82 -6.42 11.60 4.64
CA TYR A 82 -5.17 11.80 5.37
C TYR A 82 -4.06 12.19 4.40
N PHE A 83 -3.15 13.08 4.79
CA PHE A 83 -1.92 13.29 4.05
C PHE A 83 -1.15 11.96 4.02
N SER A 84 -0.92 11.42 2.82
CA SER A 84 -0.32 10.11 2.72
C SER A 84 1.14 10.13 3.14
N LYS A 85 1.51 9.24 4.06
CA LYS A 85 2.88 9.02 4.48
C LYS A 85 3.76 8.51 3.33
N LEU A 86 3.19 7.65 2.48
CA LEU A 86 3.94 6.85 1.51
C LEU A 86 4.15 7.57 0.18
N GLN A 87 3.18 8.40 -0.23
CA GLN A 87 3.21 9.07 -1.54
C GLN A 87 3.68 10.52 -1.45
N ASN A 88 3.80 11.10 -0.25
CA ASN A 88 4.29 12.47 -0.11
C ASN A 88 5.68 12.53 0.52
N ILE A 89 6.43 13.55 0.09
CA ILE A 89 7.70 13.94 0.66
C ILE A 89 7.64 15.41 1.08
N PHE A 90 8.24 15.75 2.22
CA PHE A 90 8.37 17.11 2.69
C PHE A 90 9.64 17.71 2.09
N VAL A 91 9.52 18.84 1.40
CA VAL A 91 10.64 19.53 0.76
C VAL A 91 10.77 20.92 1.35
N HIS A 92 12.01 21.33 1.60
CA HIS A 92 12.35 22.69 1.96
C HIS A 92 13.40 23.21 0.97
N GLU A 93 13.11 24.34 0.35
CA GLU A 93 14.03 25.07 -0.51
C GLU A 93 14.42 26.40 0.14
N GLY A 94 15.71 26.71 0.13
CA GLY A 94 16.29 27.87 0.79
C GLY A 94 17.44 27.49 1.72
N CYS A 95 17.85 28.42 2.58
CA CYS A 95 18.89 28.19 3.58
C CYS A 95 18.27 28.21 4.99
N GLY A 96 18.67 27.27 5.84
CA GLY A 96 18.18 27.17 7.22
C GLY A 96 17.45 25.87 7.51
N ASN A 97 16.48 25.94 8.42
CA ASN A 97 15.71 24.76 8.83
C ASN A 97 14.22 24.99 8.64
N ALA A 98 13.51 24.01 8.11
CA ALA A 98 12.06 23.95 8.12
C ALA A 98 11.60 22.78 8.99
N VAL A 99 10.67 23.04 9.91
CA VAL A 99 10.15 22.07 10.86
C VAL A 99 8.66 21.92 10.64
N MET A 100 8.22 20.69 10.42
CA MET A 100 6.81 20.34 10.37
C MET A 100 6.33 19.93 11.76
N THR A 101 5.19 20.48 12.17
CA THR A 101 4.57 20.23 13.47
C THR A 101 3.15 19.72 13.27
N ASP A 102 2.71 18.82 14.14
CA ASP A 102 1.31 18.41 14.26
C ASP A 102 0.83 18.70 15.68
N HIS A 103 -0.28 19.43 15.83
CA HIS A 103 -0.80 19.89 17.12
C HIS A 103 0.28 20.55 18.03
N GLY A 104 1.23 21.27 17.43
CA GLY A 104 2.33 21.96 18.14
C GLY A 104 3.53 21.07 18.50
N ARG A 105 3.50 19.77 18.19
CA ARG A 105 4.62 18.84 18.36
C ARG A 105 5.38 18.69 17.05
N SER A 106 6.71 18.85 17.08
CA SER A 106 7.55 18.59 15.90
C SER A 106 7.49 17.11 15.51
N ILE A 107 7.17 16.84 14.25
CA ILE A 107 7.02 15.48 13.70
C ILE A 107 8.12 15.13 12.68
N THR A 108 8.53 16.09 11.86
CA THR A 108 9.63 15.94 10.90
C THR A 108 10.27 17.30 10.63
N GLY A 109 11.46 17.31 10.07
CA GLY A 109 12.21 18.53 9.83
C GLY A 109 13.29 18.32 8.80
N CYS A 110 13.73 19.45 8.23
CA CYS A 110 14.61 19.50 7.10
C CYS A 110 15.60 20.64 7.30
N SER A 111 16.90 20.38 7.13
CA SER A 111 17.97 21.36 7.31
C SER A 111 18.83 21.42 6.05
N THR A 112 19.17 22.63 5.63
CA THR A 112 19.98 22.86 4.43
C THR A 112 20.93 24.04 4.62
N THR A 113 22.10 23.94 4.02
CA THR A 113 23.14 24.96 4.02
C THR A 113 23.35 25.54 2.61
N CYS A 114 23.92 26.75 2.55
CA CYS A 114 24.21 27.45 1.32
C CYS A 114 25.68 27.89 1.32
N GLY A 115 26.42 27.60 0.25
CA GLY A 115 27.79 28.06 0.03
C GLY A 115 27.87 29.16 -1.03
N ASN A 116 28.99 29.89 -1.09
CA ASN A 116 29.22 30.94 -2.10
C ASN A 116 29.49 30.37 -3.51
N ASP A 117 30.01 29.16 -3.62
CA ASP A 117 30.26 28.47 -4.90
C ASP A 117 29.12 27.50 -5.20
N SER A 118 28.06 28.00 -5.84
CA SER A 118 26.85 27.23 -6.13
C SER A 118 27.06 26.28 -7.32
N VAL A 119 27.62 25.09 -7.07
CA VAL A 119 27.32 23.94 -7.94
C VAL A 119 25.96 23.39 -7.49
N SER A 120 24.90 24.05 -7.94
CA SER A 120 23.55 23.51 -7.87
C SER A 120 23.51 22.27 -8.76
N HIS A 121 23.74 21.09 -8.19
CA HIS A 121 23.36 19.85 -8.88
C HIS A 121 21.84 19.87 -9.00
N THR A 122 21.37 20.24 -10.19
CA THR A 122 20.00 20.67 -10.50
C THR A 122 18.88 19.68 -10.13
N ASN A 123 19.17 18.46 -9.67
CA ASN A 123 18.14 17.43 -9.51
C ASN A 123 18.16 16.66 -8.18
N ASN A 124 19.11 16.89 -7.26
CA ASN A 124 19.21 16.07 -6.04
C ASN A 124 19.14 16.95 -4.78
N CYS A 125 17.95 17.02 -4.19
CA CYS A 125 17.65 17.85 -3.02
C CYS A 125 18.23 17.26 -1.72
N LEU A 126 19.56 17.32 -1.58
CA LEU A 126 20.35 16.57 -0.59
C LEU A 126 21.12 17.46 0.38
N GLY A 127 20.54 18.59 0.79
CA GLY A 127 21.05 19.42 1.90
C GLY A 127 21.80 20.68 1.50
N MET A 128 22.09 20.89 0.20
CA MET A 128 22.63 22.15 -0.31
C MET A 128 21.56 22.92 -1.09
N GLY A 129 21.17 24.10 -0.61
CA GLY A 129 20.12 24.94 -1.21
C GLY A 129 18.69 24.39 -1.11
N CYS A 130 18.52 23.08 -0.89
CA CYS A 130 17.26 22.46 -0.50
C CYS A 130 17.51 21.13 0.22
N CYS A 131 16.49 20.63 0.90
CA CYS A 131 16.49 19.31 1.50
C CYS A 131 15.11 18.65 1.40
N GLN A 132 15.07 17.34 1.60
CA GLN A 132 13.84 16.56 1.66
C GLN A 132 13.79 15.69 2.91
N ALA A 133 12.59 15.42 3.42
CA ALA A 133 12.34 14.53 4.54
C ALA A 133 11.02 13.75 4.34
N THR A 134 10.95 12.54 4.88
CA THR A 134 9.74 11.73 4.81
C THR A 134 8.81 12.02 5.99
N LEU A 135 7.53 11.67 5.82
CA LEU A 135 6.56 11.72 6.89
C LEU A 135 6.68 10.49 7.81
N PRO A 136 6.59 10.67 9.14
CA PRO A 136 6.65 9.54 10.07
C PRO A 136 5.37 8.67 10.08
N HIS A 137 4.21 9.27 9.81
CA HIS A 137 2.88 8.64 9.84
C HIS A 137 1.88 9.44 8.98
N HIS A 138 0.65 8.94 8.83
CA HIS A 138 -0.41 9.65 8.12
C HIS A 138 -0.96 10.80 8.97
N LEU A 139 -1.20 11.96 8.35
CA LEU A 139 -1.57 13.19 9.09
C LEU A 139 -2.96 13.69 8.70
N LYS A 140 -3.67 14.32 9.65
CA LYS A 140 -4.88 15.10 9.37
C LYS A 140 -4.60 16.57 9.16
N SER A 141 -3.58 17.07 9.84
CA SER A 141 -3.17 18.46 9.86
C SER A 141 -1.66 18.52 10.05
N TYR A 142 -1.04 19.61 9.60
CA TYR A 142 0.34 19.92 9.94
C TYR A 142 0.55 21.43 9.85
N ASN A 143 1.57 21.98 10.50
CA ASN A 143 2.03 23.35 10.26
C ASN A 143 3.52 23.31 9.96
N ILE A 144 3.98 24.20 9.09
CA ILE A 144 5.39 24.31 8.73
C ILE A 144 5.94 25.63 9.28
N ASN A 145 7.00 25.53 10.07
CA ASN A 145 7.75 26.67 10.56
C ASN A 145 9.13 26.69 9.90
N ILE A 146 9.41 27.74 9.14
CA ILE A 146 10.73 27.98 8.54
C ILE A 146 11.51 28.89 9.51
N THR A 147 12.73 28.49 9.86
CA THR A 147 13.62 29.20 10.79
C THR A 147 14.88 29.64 10.09
N ASP A 148 15.32 30.86 10.41
CA ASP A 148 16.44 31.51 9.74
C ASP A 148 17.80 30.92 10.12
N GLY A 149 18.53 30.49 9.08
CA GLY A 149 19.99 30.45 9.08
C GLY A 149 20.53 31.50 8.11
N VAL A 150 21.07 32.60 8.64
CA VAL A 150 21.75 33.73 7.97
C VAL A 150 20.95 34.43 6.84
N SER A 151 20.75 35.74 7.01
CA SER A 151 19.95 36.61 6.15
C SER A 151 20.41 36.58 4.68
N ASN A 152 19.63 35.90 3.84
CA ASN A 152 19.69 36.04 2.39
C ASN A 152 18.29 36.47 1.93
N ARG A 153 18.18 37.53 1.12
CA ARG A 153 16.90 38.20 0.74
C ARG A 153 16.00 37.36 -0.20
N ALA A 154 16.28 36.07 -0.38
CA ALA A 154 15.49 35.19 -1.25
C ALA A 154 14.38 34.49 -0.43
N CYS A 155 13.16 34.49 -0.96
CA CYS A 155 12.02 33.80 -0.34
C CYS A 155 12.32 32.31 -0.16
N LYS A 156 12.07 31.80 1.05
CA LYS A 156 12.21 30.38 1.38
C LYS A 156 10.85 29.70 1.26
N SER A 157 10.84 28.47 0.78
CA SER A 157 9.62 27.69 0.64
C SER A 157 9.78 26.35 1.35
N ALA A 158 8.67 25.84 1.86
CA ALA A 158 8.62 24.52 2.43
C ALA A 158 7.21 23.96 2.24
N PHE A 159 7.11 22.76 1.72
CA PHE A 159 5.83 22.22 1.28
C PHE A 159 5.86 20.69 1.30
N LEU A 160 4.68 20.11 1.43
CA LEU A 160 4.47 18.70 1.19
C LEU A 160 4.15 18.53 -0.30
N VAL A 161 4.74 17.53 -0.96
CA VAL A 161 4.51 17.25 -2.39
C VAL A 161 4.41 15.75 -2.64
N ASP A 162 3.60 15.37 -3.62
CA ASP A 162 3.57 14.03 -4.17
C ASP A 162 4.93 13.67 -4.80
N GLU A 163 5.55 12.59 -4.32
CA GLU A 163 6.92 12.22 -4.67
C GLU A 163 7.07 11.91 -6.16
N ALA A 164 6.10 11.20 -6.76
CA ALA A 164 6.13 10.88 -8.19
C ALA A 164 6.06 12.17 -9.03
N SER A 165 5.16 13.08 -8.68
CA SER A 165 5.01 14.38 -9.35
C SER A 165 6.25 15.26 -9.23
N TYR A 166 6.96 15.17 -8.09
CA TYR A 166 8.22 15.88 -7.85
C TYR A 166 9.37 15.30 -8.69
N LEU A 167 9.55 13.97 -8.67
CA LEU A 167 10.63 13.28 -9.38
C LEU A 167 10.51 13.32 -10.90
N GLU A 168 9.29 13.36 -11.45
CA GLU A 168 9.06 13.50 -12.89
C GLU A 168 9.51 14.86 -13.46
N GLY A 169 10.03 15.77 -12.62
CA GLY A 169 10.46 17.11 -13.03
C GLY A 169 9.30 18.00 -13.49
N LYS A 170 8.05 17.54 -13.36
CA LYS A 170 6.83 18.33 -13.58
C LYS A 170 6.75 19.51 -12.60
N PHE A 171 7.44 19.38 -11.48
CA PHE A 171 7.57 20.40 -10.47
C PHE A 171 9.04 20.79 -10.26
N SER A 172 9.45 21.91 -10.84
CA SER A 172 10.67 22.63 -10.49
C SER A 172 10.24 24.06 -10.16
N ILE A 173 10.53 24.56 -8.95
CA ILE A 173 10.13 25.90 -8.48
C ILE A 173 11.01 27.01 -9.12
N GLY A 174 11.53 26.76 -10.31
CA GLY A 174 12.09 27.82 -11.18
C GLY A 174 11.01 28.71 -11.81
N GLU A 175 9.74 28.31 -11.72
CA GLU A 175 8.58 29.07 -12.19
C GLU A 175 7.68 29.37 -10.99
N ASN A 176 7.18 30.61 -10.87
CA ASN A 176 6.26 31.13 -9.85
C ASN A 176 4.97 30.28 -9.66
N LYS A 177 5.07 29.01 -9.29
CA LYS A 177 3.93 28.11 -9.07
C LYS A 177 3.47 28.30 -7.64
N SER A 178 2.26 28.83 -7.49
CA SER A 178 1.59 29.04 -6.21
C SER A 178 0.97 27.76 -5.64
N TYR A 179 0.97 26.65 -6.38
CA TYR A 179 0.34 25.38 -6.01
C TYR A 179 1.28 24.20 -6.21
N VAL A 180 1.13 23.18 -5.38
CA VAL A 180 1.89 21.94 -5.35
C VAL A 180 0.93 20.74 -5.25
N PRO A 181 1.14 19.68 -6.04
CA PRO A 181 0.34 18.46 -5.96
C PRO A 181 0.69 17.70 -4.69
N ILE A 182 -0.33 17.24 -3.96
CA ILE A 182 -0.18 16.34 -2.81
C ILE A 182 -1.10 15.13 -2.96
N SER A 183 -0.70 14.00 -2.39
CA SER A 183 -1.49 12.78 -2.38
C SER A 183 -2.17 12.56 -1.04
N LEU A 184 -3.51 12.59 -1.04
CA LEU A 184 -4.32 12.27 0.13
C LEU A 184 -4.73 10.80 0.09
N LEU A 185 -4.39 10.03 1.13
CA LEU A 185 -4.96 8.71 1.38
C LEU A 185 -6.44 8.87 1.74
N TRP A 186 -7.31 8.09 1.13
CA TRP A 186 -8.74 8.04 1.48
C TRP A 186 -9.13 6.69 2.10
N THR A 187 -10.08 6.71 3.03
CA THR A 187 -10.45 5.52 3.82
C THR A 187 -11.93 5.17 3.73
N LEU A 188 -12.26 3.90 3.50
CA LEU A 188 -13.65 3.41 3.55
C LEU A 188 -13.92 2.77 4.91
N ALA A 189 -14.99 3.19 5.57
CA ALA A 189 -15.43 2.60 6.83
C ALA A 189 -16.22 1.31 6.56
N PHE A 190 -16.36 0.47 7.60
CA PHE A 190 -17.17 -0.75 7.50
C PHE A 190 -18.62 -0.47 7.07
N SER A 191 -19.20 0.65 7.52
CA SER A 191 -20.55 1.06 7.12
C SER A 191 -20.67 1.39 5.63
N ASP A 192 -19.58 1.78 4.96
CA ASP A 192 -19.57 2.05 3.52
C ASP A 192 -19.59 0.73 2.70
N LEU A 193 -19.38 -0.42 3.36
CA LEU A 193 -19.33 -1.73 2.71
C LEU A 193 -20.70 -2.34 2.41
N GLU A 194 -21.78 -1.85 3.02
CA GLU A 194 -23.14 -2.33 2.70
C GLU A 194 -23.49 -2.11 1.22
N THR A 195 -22.85 -1.13 0.59
CA THR A 195 -22.98 -0.75 -0.82
C THR A 195 -21.80 -1.17 -1.70
N LEU A 196 -20.70 -1.65 -1.12
CA LEU A 196 -19.48 -1.98 -1.86
C LEU A 196 -19.42 -3.48 -2.18
N ILE A 197 -19.35 -3.81 -3.47
CA ILE A 197 -19.06 -5.18 -3.93
C ILE A 197 -17.79 -5.13 -4.77
N CYS A 198 -16.68 -5.60 -4.19
CA CYS A 198 -15.41 -5.67 -4.90
C CYS A 198 -15.45 -6.71 -6.02
N TYR A 199 -14.73 -6.45 -7.12
CA TYR A 199 -14.54 -7.43 -8.19
C TYR A 199 -13.82 -8.71 -7.71
N ALA A 200 -12.80 -8.55 -6.84
CA ALA A 200 -11.95 -9.64 -6.37
C ALA A 200 -12.11 -9.90 -4.87
N PHE A 201 -11.20 -9.36 -4.05
CA PHE A 201 -11.20 -9.53 -2.60
C PHE A 201 -11.26 -8.19 -1.90
N LEU A 202 -11.85 -8.19 -0.70
CA LEU A 202 -11.82 -7.07 0.22
C LEU A 202 -10.65 -7.24 1.18
N ASP A 203 -9.74 -6.26 1.21
CA ASP A 203 -8.60 -6.17 2.09
C ASP A 203 -8.83 -5.12 3.19
N LYS A 204 -8.29 -5.40 4.38
CA LYS A 204 -8.23 -4.45 5.49
C LYS A 204 -6.88 -3.72 5.45
N LEU A 205 -6.93 -2.39 5.48
CA LEU A 205 -5.78 -1.50 5.59
C LEU A 205 -5.79 -0.85 6.98
N GLU A 206 -4.67 -0.93 7.70
CA GLU A 206 -4.49 -0.25 8.99
C GLU A 206 -3.71 1.05 8.79
N VAL A 207 -4.35 2.18 9.07
CA VAL A 207 -3.77 3.52 8.90
C VAL A 207 -3.20 3.98 10.24
N ASP A 208 -1.86 4.00 10.34
CA ASP A 208 -1.15 4.47 11.53
C ASP A 208 -1.13 6.01 11.61
N LEU A 209 -1.61 6.53 12.75
CA LEU A 209 -1.67 7.97 13.05
C LEU A 209 -0.52 8.45 13.94
N GLY A 210 0.45 7.60 14.29
CA GLY A 210 1.67 7.99 15.00
C GLY A 210 1.52 8.35 16.49
N ASN A 211 0.30 8.33 17.01
CA ASN A 211 -0.03 8.55 18.43
C ASN A 211 -0.36 7.23 19.17
N GLY A 212 -0.08 6.08 18.55
CA GLY A 212 -0.43 4.75 19.05
C GLY A 212 -1.86 4.30 18.73
N THR A 213 -2.59 5.06 17.91
CA THR A 213 -3.91 4.68 17.39
C THR A 213 -3.83 4.37 15.90
N THR A 214 -4.66 3.43 15.46
CA THR A 214 -4.83 3.07 14.05
C THR A 214 -6.28 3.27 13.64
N VAL A 215 -6.49 3.55 12.36
CA VAL A 215 -7.82 3.57 11.74
C VAL A 215 -7.90 2.43 10.74
N ASP A 216 -8.92 1.61 10.90
CA ASP A 216 -9.23 0.54 9.96
C ASP A 216 -9.92 1.13 8.73
N SER A 217 -9.35 0.84 7.57
CA SER A 217 -9.90 1.17 6.25
C SER A 217 -10.07 -0.09 5.44
N TRP A 218 -11.02 -0.08 4.51
CA TRP A 218 -11.25 -1.18 3.58
C TRP A 218 -10.84 -0.83 2.17
N LYS A 219 -10.36 -1.83 1.45
CA LYS A 219 -9.81 -1.69 0.10
C LYS A 219 -10.21 -2.86 -0.76
N CYS A 220 -10.72 -2.62 -1.95
CA CYS A 220 -10.81 -3.68 -2.93
C CYS A 220 -9.40 -3.98 -3.45
N ARG A 221 -8.97 -5.24 -3.32
CA ARG A 221 -7.67 -5.69 -3.82
C ARG A 221 -7.60 -5.41 -5.31
N TYR A 222 -6.68 -4.55 -5.69
CA TYR A 222 -6.41 -4.23 -7.09
C TYR A 222 -5.53 -5.33 -7.71
N SER A 223 -6.09 -6.53 -7.86
CA SER A 223 -5.44 -7.64 -8.58
C SER A 223 -6.06 -7.81 -9.95
N ILE A 224 -6.13 -6.72 -10.71
CA ILE A 224 -6.61 -6.75 -12.09
C ILE A 224 -5.49 -7.37 -12.94
N PRO A 225 -5.74 -8.49 -13.65
CA PRO A 225 -4.79 -9.05 -14.60
C PRO A 225 -4.29 -7.99 -15.59
N SER A 226 -3.05 -8.09 -16.08
CA SER A 226 -2.46 -7.09 -16.99
C SER A 226 -3.23 -6.88 -18.30
N ASN A 227 -4.10 -7.81 -18.67
CA ASN A 227 -4.99 -7.75 -19.81
C ASN A 227 -6.39 -7.20 -19.48
N MET A 228 -6.62 -6.66 -18.29
CA MET A 228 -7.88 -6.05 -17.88
C MET A 228 -7.64 -4.61 -17.43
N GLU A 229 -8.63 -3.76 -17.63
CA GLU A 229 -8.63 -2.39 -17.12
C GLU A 229 -10.00 -2.08 -16.53
N GLY A 230 -10.04 -1.28 -15.47
CA GLY A 230 -11.32 -0.89 -14.90
C GLY A 230 -11.25 -0.48 -13.44
N ASN A 231 -12.34 -0.74 -12.74
CA ASN A 231 -12.56 -0.30 -11.38
C ASN A 231 -12.86 -1.50 -10.46
N ALA A 232 -11.89 -1.89 -9.64
CA ALA A 232 -12.03 -3.01 -8.70
C ALA A 232 -13.09 -2.77 -7.60
N TYR A 233 -13.57 -1.55 -7.41
CA TYR A 233 -14.62 -1.17 -6.46
C TYR A 233 -16.03 -1.34 -7.02
N LEU A 234 -16.16 -1.86 -8.23
CA LEU A 234 -17.43 -2.25 -8.86
C LEU A 234 -17.34 -3.72 -9.27
N ILE A 235 -18.39 -4.51 -9.00
CA ILE A 235 -18.43 -5.95 -9.32
C ILE A 235 -18.19 -6.23 -10.81
N ASP A 236 -18.76 -5.42 -11.70
CA ASP A 236 -18.58 -5.52 -13.16
C ASP A 236 -17.68 -4.40 -13.70
N GLY A 237 -16.86 -3.79 -12.84
CA GLY A 237 -16.08 -2.61 -13.20
C GLY A 237 -14.83 -2.88 -14.03
N CYS A 238 -14.44 -4.15 -14.16
CA CYS A 238 -13.20 -4.56 -14.83
C CYS A 238 -13.55 -5.25 -16.15
N GLU A 239 -13.12 -4.67 -17.25
CA GLU A 239 -13.32 -5.24 -18.59
C GLU A 239 -12.01 -5.84 -19.14
N SER A 240 -12.14 -6.90 -19.95
CA SER A 240 -11.01 -7.44 -20.71
C SER A 240 -10.57 -6.42 -21.76
N ARG A 241 -9.27 -6.17 -21.84
CA ARG A 241 -8.65 -5.35 -22.90
C ARG A 241 -8.65 -6.09 -24.25
N PHE A 242 -8.96 -7.38 -24.25
CA PHE A 242 -9.15 -8.23 -25.41
C PHE A 242 -10.43 -9.05 -25.21
N ASP A 243 -11.57 -8.53 -25.66
CA ASP A 243 -12.77 -9.36 -25.76
C ASP A 243 -12.55 -10.38 -26.88
N SER A 244 -12.81 -11.67 -26.61
CA SER A 244 -12.88 -12.66 -27.70
C SER A 244 -14.01 -12.31 -28.67
N GLU A 245 -13.93 -12.82 -29.91
CA GLU A 245 -15.00 -12.65 -30.90
C GLU A 245 -16.35 -13.21 -30.40
N GLU A 246 -16.31 -14.22 -29.54
CA GLU A 246 -17.50 -14.78 -28.87
C GLU A 246 -18.08 -13.81 -27.83
N CYS A 247 -17.23 -13.13 -27.07
CA CYS A 247 -17.67 -12.12 -26.11
C CYS A 247 -18.20 -10.85 -26.80
N LEU A 248 -17.57 -10.40 -27.89
CA LEU A 248 -18.09 -9.27 -28.68
C LEU A 248 -19.50 -9.56 -29.20
N ARG A 249 -19.73 -10.76 -29.74
CA ARG A 249 -21.07 -11.20 -30.20
C ARG A 249 -22.08 -11.28 -29.05
N CYS A 250 -21.64 -11.66 -27.85
CA CYS A 250 -22.48 -11.66 -26.65
C CYS A 250 -22.94 -10.23 -26.28
N LYS A 251 -22.00 -9.28 -26.24
CA LYS A 251 -22.27 -7.88 -25.95
C LYS A 251 -23.19 -7.26 -27.00
N ASP A 252 -22.95 -7.53 -28.29
CA ASP A 252 -23.81 -7.08 -29.39
C ASP A 252 -25.25 -7.62 -29.29
N ALA A 253 -25.43 -8.81 -28.70
CA ALA A 253 -26.73 -9.40 -28.42
C ALA A 253 -27.38 -8.89 -27.11
N GLY A 254 -26.76 -7.92 -26.43
CA GLY A 254 -27.24 -7.37 -25.15
C GLY A 254 -26.91 -8.23 -23.93
N GLY A 255 -25.97 -9.18 -24.04
CA GLY A 255 -25.49 -10.02 -22.96
C GLY A 255 -24.21 -9.49 -22.29
N PHE A 256 -23.82 -10.13 -21.18
CA PHE A 256 -22.66 -9.82 -20.36
C PHE A 256 -21.65 -10.96 -20.42
N CYS A 257 -20.38 -10.63 -20.68
CA CYS A 257 -19.31 -11.62 -20.62
C CYS A 257 -18.77 -11.74 -19.20
N TYR A 258 -18.50 -12.97 -18.76
CA TYR A 258 -17.81 -13.22 -17.51
C TYR A 258 -16.84 -14.39 -17.65
N ASN A 259 -15.81 -14.42 -16.82
CA ASN A 259 -14.80 -15.47 -16.85
C ASN A 259 -15.10 -16.55 -15.82
N VAL A 260 -15.17 -17.80 -16.28
CA VAL A 260 -15.25 -18.96 -15.39
C VAL A 260 -13.85 -19.53 -15.21
N PRO A 261 -13.32 -19.61 -13.97
CA PRO A 261 -12.04 -20.25 -13.71
C PRO A 261 -12.15 -21.76 -13.94
N ILE A 262 -11.21 -22.30 -14.72
CA ILE A 262 -10.97 -23.73 -14.87
C ILE A 262 -9.82 -24.07 -13.93
N TYR A 263 -10.08 -24.95 -12.97
CA TYR A 263 -9.07 -25.38 -12.01
C TYR A 263 -8.32 -26.60 -12.54
N GLY A 264 -7.00 -26.59 -12.37
CA GLY A 264 -6.14 -27.72 -12.60
C GLY A 264 -6.34 -28.81 -11.55
N VAL A 265 -5.68 -29.94 -11.75
CA VAL A 265 -5.74 -31.11 -10.85
C VAL A 265 -5.17 -30.80 -9.45
N ASP A 266 -4.42 -29.71 -9.32
CA ASP A 266 -3.85 -29.16 -8.09
C ASP A 266 -4.78 -28.17 -7.36
N GLY A 267 -5.97 -27.91 -7.91
CA GLY A 267 -6.94 -26.95 -7.35
C GLY A 267 -6.56 -25.48 -7.59
N LEU A 268 -5.51 -25.20 -8.37
CA LEU A 268 -5.15 -23.85 -8.79
C LEU A 268 -5.85 -23.51 -10.11
N VAL A 269 -6.12 -22.23 -10.35
CA VAL A 269 -6.72 -21.79 -11.62
C VAL A 269 -5.72 -22.07 -12.75
N ALA A 270 -6.02 -23.06 -13.59
CA ALA A 270 -5.20 -23.46 -14.72
C ALA A 270 -5.50 -22.62 -15.97
N GLU A 271 -6.77 -22.30 -16.19
CA GLU A 271 -7.24 -21.50 -17.33
C GLU A 271 -8.48 -20.70 -16.93
N LYS A 272 -8.84 -19.66 -17.68
CA LYS A 272 -10.14 -18.97 -17.54
C LYS A 272 -10.86 -19.02 -18.87
N LYS A 273 -12.11 -19.48 -18.84
CA LYS A 273 -12.97 -19.56 -20.03
C LYS A 273 -14.03 -18.47 -19.98
N GLU A 274 -14.11 -17.67 -21.03
CA GLU A 274 -15.16 -16.67 -21.19
C GLU A 274 -16.52 -17.35 -21.43
N ARG A 275 -17.57 -16.85 -20.77
CA ARG A 275 -18.97 -17.23 -20.99
C ARG A 275 -19.83 -15.99 -21.21
N CYS A 276 -20.90 -16.18 -21.97
CA CYS A 276 -21.92 -15.17 -22.25
C CYS A 276 -23.15 -15.35 -21.35
N CYS A 277 -23.59 -14.28 -20.70
CA CYS A 277 -24.76 -14.24 -19.87
C CYS A 277 -25.83 -13.31 -20.44
N SER A 278 -27.04 -13.81 -20.70
CA SER A 278 -28.12 -12.93 -21.20
C SER A 278 -28.66 -11.99 -20.13
N SER A 279 -28.74 -12.47 -18.88
CA SER A 279 -29.21 -11.71 -17.72
C SER A 279 -28.90 -12.47 -16.44
N TRP A 280 -28.67 -11.75 -15.35
CA TRP A 280 -28.54 -12.34 -14.02
C TRP A 280 -29.91 -12.45 -13.35
N SER A 281 -30.25 -13.65 -12.87
CA SER A 281 -31.45 -13.90 -12.08
C SER A 281 -31.06 -14.17 -10.64
N LYS A 282 -31.71 -13.48 -9.70
CA LYS A 282 -31.59 -13.83 -8.28
C LYS A 282 -32.23 -15.20 -8.05
N VAL A 283 -31.43 -16.15 -7.58
CA VAL A 283 -31.89 -17.45 -7.14
C VAL A 283 -31.64 -17.58 -5.64
N LYS A 284 -32.59 -18.19 -4.96
CA LYS A 284 -32.39 -18.58 -3.57
C LYS A 284 -31.72 -19.95 -3.58
N VAL A 285 -30.47 -19.99 -3.15
CA VAL A 285 -29.73 -21.23 -2.98
C VAL A 285 -29.89 -21.62 -1.53
N ASP A 286 -30.48 -22.79 -1.29
CA ASP A 286 -30.50 -23.39 0.03
C ASP A 286 -29.10 -23.85 0.37
N VAL A 287 -28.53 -23.27 1.42
CA VAL A 287 -27.18 -23.57 1.91
C VAL A 287 -27.25 -24.48 3.15
N GLY A 288 -28.46 -24.98 3.48
CA GLY A 288 -28.77 -25.81 4.64
C GLY A 288 -29.50 -25.04 5.76
N ASN A 289 -30.18 -25.76 6.66
CA ASN A 289 -30.97 -25.22 7.80
C ASN A 289 -32.08 -24.24 7.38
N ASP A 290 -32.81 -24.51 6.29
CA ASP A 290 -33.83 -23.60 5.72
C ASP A 290 -33.27 -22.18 5.44
N THR A 291 -31.95 -22.05 5.36
CA THR A 291 -31.26 -20.78 5.18
C THR A 291 -31.03 -20.57 3.69
N LEU A 292 -31.93 -19.78 3.11
CA LEU A 292 -31.86 -19.39 1.71
C LEU A 292 -30.94 -18.17 1.56
N VAL A 293 -29.81 -18.36 0.88
CA VAL A 293 -28.92 -17.25 0.50
C VAL A 293 -29.27 -16.81 -0.92
N GLU A 294 -29.41 -15.50 -1.12
CA GLU A 294 -29.58 -14.94 -2.46
C GLU A 294 -28.25 -15.04 -3.21
N SER A 295 -28.26 -15.80 -4.31
CA SER A 295 -27.17 -15.89 -5.26
C SER A 295 -27.64 -15.42 -6.63
N LEU A 296 -26.71 -15.01 -7.49
CA LEU A 296 -27.02 -14.62 -8.87
C LEU A 296 -26.72 -15.81 -9.78
N LYS A 297 -27.75 -16.30 -10.48
CA LYS A 297 -27.63 -17.32 -11.53
C LYS A 297 -27.70 -16.66 -12.89
N CYS A 298 -26.75 -16.97 -13.74
CA CYS A 298 -26.77 -16.53 -15.12
C CYS A 298 -27.86 -17.29 -15.92
N LEU A 299 -28.67 -16.55 -16.69
CA LEU A 299 -29.51 -17.12 -17.75
C LEU A 299 -28.66 -17.21 -19.02
N GLU A 300 -28.21 -18.41 -19.38
CA GLU A 300 -27.43 -18.62 -20.60
C GLU A 300 -28.31 -18.46 -21.86
N VAL A 301 -27.72 -17.93 -22.93
CA VAL A 301 -28.38 -17.85 -24.25
C VAL A 301 -28.36 -19.24 -24.86
N GLU A 302 -29.53 -19.86 -25.05
CA GLU A 302 -29.64 -21.15 -25.75
C GLU A 302 -29.21 -21.00 -27.21
N TYR A 303 -27.98 -21.41 -27.53
CA TYR A 303 -27.64 -21.87 -28.87
C TYR A 303 -27.51 -23.40 -28.86
N GLY A 304 -28.66 -24.07 -29.02
CA GLY A 304 -28.73 -25.49 -29.37
C GLY A 304 -28.70 -26.47 -28.20
N LYS A 305 -29.91 -26.95 -27.86
CA LYS A 305 -30.24 -28.21 -27.14
C LYS A 305 -29.10 -28.91 -26.39
N VAL A 306 -29.17 -28.86 -25.05
CA VAL A 306 -28.86 -30.02 -24.21
C VAL A 306 -30.00 -30.19 -23.20
N ASP A 307 -30.58 -31.38 -23.21
CA ASP A 307 -31.72 -31.81 -22.42
C ASP A 307 -31.39 -31.76 -20.92
N VAL A 308 -32.04 -30.88 -20.16
CA VAL A 308 -31.87 -30.77 -18.70
C VAL A 308 -33.03 -31.49 -18.02
N ASN A 309 -32.98 -32.82 -18.02
CA ASN A 309 -33.71 -33.66 -17.08
C ASN A 309 -33.10 -35.06 -17.06
N ALA A 310 -32.08 -35.26 -16.24
CA ALA A 310 -31.70 -36.59 -15.80
C ALA A 310 -30.99 -36.52 -14.44
N TYR A 311 -31.49 -37.31 -13.49
CA TYR A 311 -30.89 -37.70 -12.20
C TYR A 311 -31.15 -36.82 -10.98
N LEU A 312 -32.44 -36.80 -10.57
CA LEU A 312 -32.78 -37.29 -9.23
C LEU A 312 -32.65 -38.83 -9.27
N ALA A 313 -31.67 -39.39 -8.56
CA ALA A 313 -31.64 -40.81 -8.19
C ALA A 313 -30.70 -41.01 -7.00
N ASP A 314 -31.32 -41.11 -5.81
CA ASP A 314 -31.03 -41.99 -4.68
C ASP A 314 -29.58 -42.43 -4.41
N GLY A 315 -29.05 -42.06 -3.24
CA GLY A 315 -27.92 -42.78 -2.64
C GLY A 315 -27.02 -42.02 -1.65
N PHE A 316 -27.12 -40.70 -1.50
CA PHE A 316 -26.09 -39.91 -0.78
C PHE A 316 -26.61 -39.05 0.40
N GLU A 317 -27.86 -39.23 0.82
CA GLU A 317 -28.42 -38.53 2.00
C GLU A 317 -27.96 -39.13 3.34
N GLU A 318 -27.56 -40.41 3.37
CA GLU A 318 -27.30 -41.11 4.64
C GLU A 318 -25.99 -40.68 5.33
N GLU A 319 -24.94 -40.35 4.56
CA GLU A 319 -23.64 -39.89 5.08
C GLU A 319 -23.67 -38.41 5.55
N CYS A 320 -24.51 -37.57 4.93
CA CYS A 320 -24.71 -36.19 5.38
C CYS A 320 -25.67 -36.11 6.57
N ALA A 321 -26.67 -37.00 6.66
CA ALA A 321 -27.52 -37.13 7.83
C ALA A 321 -26.71 -37.45 9.10
N THR A 322 -25.70 -38.35 9.00
CA THR A 322 -24.84 -38.71 10.13
C THR A 322 -23.92 -37.56 10.59
N CYS A 323 -23.48 -36.68 9.68
CA CYS A 323 -22.71 -35.47 10.02
C CYS A 323 -23.54 -34.47 10.86
N ARG A 324 -24.83 -34.34 10.53
CA ARG A 324 -25.78 -33.45 11.21
C ARG A 324 -26.17 -33.95 12.59
N ASP A 325 -26.42 -35.25 12.72
CA ASP A 325 -26.90 -35.87 13.96
C ASP A 325 -25.80 -36.16 14.98
N GLY A 326 -24.53 -36.30 14.54
CA GLY A 326 -23.41 -36.68 15.43
C GLY A 326 -22.55 -35.54 15.95
N THR A 327 -22.39 -34.43 15.21
CA THR A 327 -21.38 -33.39 15.53
C THR A 327 -21.88 -31.94 15.44
N GLY A 328 -23.15 -31.71 15.06
CA GLY A 328 -23.66 -30.36 14.81
C GLY A 328 -22.94 -29.64 13.67
N GLY A 329 -22.34 -30.40 12.75
CA GLY A 329 -21.62 -29.88 11.58
C GLY A 329 -22.53 -29.52 10.41
N SER A 330 -21.98 -28.76 9.47
CA SER A 330 -22.62 -28.41 8.19
C SER A 330 -22.07 -29.27 7.05
N CYS A 331 -22.93 -29.64 6.10
CA CYS A 331 -22.53 -30.42 4.93
C CYS A 331 -22.07 -29.49 3.80
N SER A 332 -20.88 -29.77 3.25
CA SER A 332 -20.37 -29.14 2.03
C SER A 332 -20.16 -30.21 0.95
N TYR A 333 -20.55 -29.90 -0.27
CA TYR A 333 -20.37 -30.79 -1.42
C TYR A 333 -19.57 -30.08 -2.50
N ASP A 334 -18.50 -30.75 -2.95
CA ASP A 334 -17.74 -30.33 -4.12
C ASP A 334 -18.15 -31.15 -5.34
N LEU A 335 -18.42 -30.47 -6.45
CA LEU A 335 -18.79 -31.09 -7.72
C LEU A 335 -17.54 -31.24 -8.58
N ILE A 336 -17.23 -32.47 -8.98
CA ILE A 336 -16.18 -32.78 -9.95
C ILE A 336 -16.81 -32.93 -11.32
N TYR A 337 -16.29 -32.19 -12.30
CA TYR A 337 -16.75 -32.19 -13.68
C TYR A 337 -15.73 -32.90 -14.59
N ASP A 338 -16.18 -33.51 -15.67
CA ASP A 338 -15.29 -33.98 -16.73
C ASP A 338 -14.81 -32.83 -17.64
N VAL A 339 -13.97 -33.20 -18.61
CA VAL A 339 -13.42 -32.33 -19.65
C VAL A 339 -14.48 -31.68 -20.55
N GLN A 340 -15.74 -32.13 -20.48
CA GLN A 340 -16.88 -31.58 -21.20
C GLN A 340 -17.79 -30.73 -20.29
N GLY A 341 -17.44 -30.60 -19.00
CA GLY A 341 -18.20 -29.83 -18.02
C GLY A 341 -19.42 -30.57 -17.46
N LEU A 342 -19.51 -31.89 -17.63
CA LEU A 342 -20.54 -32.72 -17.02
C LEU A 342 -20.09 -33.19 -15.63
N VAL A 343 -20.96 -33.08 -14.62
CA VAL A 343 -20.65 -33.55 -13.26
C VAL A 343 -20.44 -35.05 -13.28
N THR A 344 -19.22 -35.51 -13.01
CA THR A 344 -18.87 -36.93 -12.95
C THR A 344 -18.87 -37.49 -11.54
N ARG A 345 -18.61 -36.65 -10.52
CA ARG A 345 -18.58 -37.10 -9.12
C ARG A 345 -18.96 -35.97 -8.17
N LYS A 346 -19.58 -36.30 -7.04
CA LYS A 346 -19.73 -35.39 -5.90
C LYS A 346 -18.82 -35.88 -4.77
N VAL A 347 -18.04 -34.98 -4.18
CA VAL A 347 -17.17 -35.27 -3.03
C VAL A 347 -17.75 -34.58 -1.80
N PHE A 348 -17.94 -35.35 -0.74
CA PHE A 348 -18.55 -34.90 0.50
C PHE A 348 -17.49 -34.44 1.51
N SER A 349 -17.74 -33.29 2.14
CA SER A 349 -16.94 -32.76 3.25
C SER A 349 -17.85 -32.34 4.42
N CYS A 350 -17.68 -32.99 5.58
CA CYS A 350 -18.37 -32.64 6.83
C CYS A 350 -17.57 -31.58 7.59
N ILE A 351 -18.15 -30.40 7.84
CA ILE A 351 -17.49 -29.29 8.54
C ILE A 351 -18.08 -29.18 9.97
N PRO A 352 -17.34 -29.54 11.04
CA PRO A 352 -17.86 -29.52 12.42
C PRO A 352 -18.11 -28.10 12.95
N GLY A 353 -19.19 -27.90 13.69
CA GLY A 353 -19.50 -26.63 14.35
C GLY A 353 -18.62 -26.37 15.58
N GLN A 354 -18.06 -25.16 15.72
CA GLN A 354 -17.19 -24.82 16.85
C GLN A 354 -17.96 -24.59 18.15
N SER A 355 -17.74 -25.42 19.17
CA SER A 355 -17.62 -24.96 20.55
C SER A 355 -17.01 -26.02 21.49
N LYS A 356 -15.94 -25.58 22.17
CA LYS A 356 -15.27 -26.10 23.38
C LYS A 356 -14.29 -27.28 23.22
N VAL A 357 -13.04 -26.89 23.44
CA VAL A 357 -11.91 -27.69 23.91
C VAL A 357 -12.38 -28.83 24.84
N HIS A 358 -12.22 -30.06 24.37
CA HIS A 358 -11.88 -31.17 25.24
C HIS A 358 -10.91 -32.09 24.52
N GLU A 359 -9.71 -32.14 25.07
CA GLU A 359 -8.60 -33.00 24.71
C GLU A 359 -8.94 -34.44 25.08
N SER A 360 -8.91 -35.37 24.11
CA SER A 360 -8.47 -36.75 24.36
C SER A 360 -8.18 -37.52 23.07
N LYS A 361 -7.02 -38.15 23.11
CA LYS A 361 -6.32 -39.04 22.18
C LYS A 361 -7.20 -40.18 21.63
N SER A 362 -7.02 -40.51 20.35
CA SER A 362 -6.38 -41.78 19.94
C SER A 362 -6.37 -41.96 18.42
N SER A 363 -5.22 -42.41 17.90
CA SER A 363 -5.00 -43.06 16.59
C SER A 363 -4.84 -42.20 15.33
N GLN A 364 -3.88 -41.27 15.35
CA GLN A 364 -3.22 -40.74 14.13
C GLN A 364 -1.69 -40.96 14.17
N ALA A 365 -1.24 -42.12 14.65
CA ALA A 365 0.17 -42.37 14.94
C ALA A 365 1.05 -42.73 13.72
N VAL A 366 0.53 -42.79 12.49
CA VAL A 366 1.34 -43.29 11.35
C VAL A 366 1.53 -42.28 10.20
N ILE A 367 0.63 -41.30 10.01
CA ILE A 367 0.70 -40.38 8.86
C ILE A 367 1.26 -38.99 9.23
N LEU A 368 1.18 -38.56 10.50
CA LEU A 368 1.78 -37.30 10.98
C LEU A 368 3.29 -37.40 11.25
N GLY A 369 3.87 -38.60 11.27
CA GLY A 369 5.29 -38.79 11.57
C GLY A 369 6.24 -38.30 10.48
N VAL A 370 5.81 -38.29 9.22
CA VAL A 370 6.66 -37.97 8.06
C VAL A 370 6.57 -36.49 7.66
N SER A 371 5.42 -35.84 7.84
CA SER A 371 5.21 -34.42 7.50
C SER A 371 5.79 -33.48 8.57
N VAL A 372 5.66 -33.82 9.86
CA VAL A 372 6.22 -33.03 10.95
C VAL A 372 7.74 -33.09 10.96
N SER A 373 8.33 -34.23 10.61
CA SER A 373 9.80 -34.40 10.56
C SER A 373 10.43 -33.63 9.39
N ILE A 374 9.80 -33.61 8.21
CA ILE A 374 10.27 -32.77 7.08
C ILE A 374 10.09 -31.28 7.39
N GLY A 375 8.96 -30.88 7.97
CA GLY A 375 8.72 -29.49 8.38
C GLY A 375 9.74 -28.98 9.41
N ILE A 376 10.08 -29.80 10.41
CA ILE A 376 11.12 -29.48 11.40
C ILE A 376 12.50 -29.39 10.73
N LEU A 377 12.83 -30.30 9.81
CA LEU A 377 14.11 -30.24 9.10
C LEU A 377 14.23 -28.99 8.22
N VAL A 378 13.16 -28.57 7.56
CA VAL A 378 13.13 -27.32 6.76
C VAL A 378 13.22 -26.09 7.67
N LEU A 379 12.53 -26.07 8.82
CA LEU A 379 12.65 -24.99 9.79
C LEU A 379 14.06 -24.91 10.39
N VAL A 380 14.65 -26.04 10.77
CA VAL A 380 16.03 -26.08 11.28
C VAL A 380 17.02 -25.66 10.20
N ALA A 381 16.83 -26.08 8.95
CA ALA A 381 17.69 -25.68 7.84
C ALA A 381 17.58 -24.18 7.52
N THR A 382 16.38 -23.62 7.50
CA THR A 382 16.16 -22.18 7.27
C THR A 382 16.70 -21.34 8.43
N ILE A 383 16.45 -21.74 9.69
CA ILE A 383 17.05 -21.13 10.86
C ILE A 383 18.58 -21.21 10.80
N TYR A 384 19.14 -22.35 10.41
CA TYR A 384 20.58 -22.52 10.25
C TYR A 384 21.17 -21.63 9.15
N LEU A 385 20.51 -21.50 8.00
CA LEU A 385 20.93 -20.63 6.90
C LEU A 385 20.88 -19.15 7.30
N MET A 386 19.80 -18.73 7.96
CA MET A 386 19.66 -17.36 8.50
C MET A 386 20.75 -17.11 9.54
N HIS A 387 20.97 -18.04 10.46
CA HIS A 387 22.01 -17.93 11.49
C HIS A 387 23.42 -17.95 10.88
N LYS A 388 23.63 -18.65 9.76
CA LYS A 388 24.89 -18.66 9.01
C LYS A 388 25.18 -17.31 8.36
N GLU A 389 24.20 -16.68 7.72
CA GLU A 389 24.38 -15.33 7.15
C GLU A 389 24.51 -14.25 8.23
N ILE A 390 23.78 -14.36 9.34
CA ILE A 390 23.96 -13.49 10.51
C ILE A 390 25.36 -13.66 11.10
N LYS A 391 25.84 -14.90 11.28
CA LYS A 391 27.19 -15.19 11.80
C LYS A 391 28.27 -14.66 10.86
N LYS A 392 28.11 -14.85 9.55
CA LYS A 392 29.04 -14.37 8.52
C LYS A 392 29.08 -12.84 8.45
N THR A 393 27.94 -12.17 8.62
CA THR A 393 27.84 -10.71 8.69
C THR A 393 28.49 -10.19 9.97
N LYS A 394 28.23 -10.83 11.12
CA LYS A 394 28.85 -10.52 12.41
C LYS A 394 30.38 -10.69 12.36
N GLU A 395 30.90 -11.75 11.74
CA GLU A 395 32.33 -11.98 11.56
C GLU A 395 32.99 -10.98 10.60
N ARG A 396 32.27 -10.50 9.56
CA ARG A 396 32.75 -9.42 8.69
C ARG A 396 32.83 -8.09 9.42
N ILE A 397 31.81 -7.75 10.21
CA ILE A 397 31.80 -6.56 11.05
C ILE A 397 32.92 -6.66 12.10
N GLN A 398 33.06 -7.81 12.76
CA GLN A 398 34.08 -8.00 13.79
C GLN A 398 35.52 -7.99 13.24
N ARG A 399 35.77 -8.53 12.04
CA ARG A 399 37.07 -8.37 11.35
C ARG A 399 37.39 -6.92 11.01
N LYS A 400 36.40 -6.16 10.54
CA LYS A 400 36.57 -4.72 10.27
C LYS A 400 36.82 -3.93 11.55
N MET A 401 36.13 -4.28 12.65
CA MET A 401 36.35 -3.66 13.96
C MET A 401 37.72 -4.00 14.56
N SER A 402 38.21 -5.24 14.45
CA SER A 402 39.56 -5.64 14.91
C SER A 402 40.67 -4.88 14.17
N SER A 403 40.50 -4.63 12.87
CA SER A 403 41.43 -3.82 12.08
C SER A 403 41.44 -2.34 12.50
N MET A 404 40.33 -1.84 13.06
CA MET A 404 40.24 -0.48 13.63
C MET A 404 40.90 -0.40 15.01
N GLU A 405 40.80 -1.47 15.81
CA GLU A 405 41.39 -1.58 17.15
C GLU A 405 42.93 -1.67 17.11
N GLU A 406 43.50 -2.22 16.03
CA GLU A 406 44.94 -2.25 15.75
C GLU A 406 45.51 -0.91 15.22
N GLY A 407 44.70 0.15 15.15
CA GLY A 407 45.14 1.50 14.75
C GLY A 407 45.36 1.68 13.23
N ASN A 408 44.99 0.68 12.42
CA ASN A 408 45.19 0.69 10.97
C ASN A 408 43.88 1.08 10.24
N VAL A 409 43.42 2.31 10.48
CA VAL A 409 42.12 2.84 10.02
C VAL A 409 42.14 3.45 8.61
N LEU A 410 43.32 3.80 8.09
CA LEU A 410 43.49 4.47 6.79
C LEU A 410 42.96 3.69 5.57
N PRO A 411 43.02 2.34 5.52
CA PRO A 411 42.47 1.57 4.39
C PRO A 411 40.93 1.56 4.30
N ILE A 412 40.23 2.10 5.30
CA ILE A 412 38.75 2.11 5.36
C ILE A 412 38.18 3.37 4.72
N PHE A 413 38.93 4.47 4.73
CA PHE A 413 38.54 5.73 4.13
C PHE A 413 38.88 5.75 2.64
N ASP A 414 38.09 6.48 1.86
CA ASP A 414 38.39 6.71 0.45
C ASP A 414 39.77 7.37 0.31
N SER A 415 40.52 6.97 -0.72
CA SER A 415 41.86 7.48 -1.04
C SER A 415 41.92 9.02 -1.16
N MET A 416 40.81 9.67 -1.51
CA MET A 416 40.71 11.13 -1.59
C MET A 416 40.58 11.76 -0.18
N VAL A 417 39.81 11.13 0.71
CA VAL A 417 39.60 11.55 2.10
C VAL A 417 40.88 11.38 2.93
N VAL A 418 41.67 10.34 2.66
CA VAL A 418 42.98 10.13 3.31
C VAL A 418 44.01 11.18 2.89
N LYS A 419 43.89 11.77 1.70
CA LYS A 419 44.79 12.82 1.21
C LYS A 419 44.44 14.20 1.76
N GLU A 420 43.16 14.47 2.01
CA GLU A 420 42.67 15.78 2.47
C GLU A 420 42.52 15.88 4.01
N GLY A 421 42.28 14.75 4.70
CA GLY A 421 42.03 14.73 6.15
C GLY A 421 43.28 14.50 7.00
N SER A 422 43.38 15.18 8.14
CA SER A 422 44.39 14.87 9.16
C SER A 422 44.16 13.49 9.77
N LYS A 423 45.25 12.75 10.00
CA LYS A 423 45.24 11.41 10.59
C LYS A 423 44.48 11.35 11.92
N ASP A 424 44.59 12.39 12.73
CA ASP A 424 43.94 12.47 14.04
C ASP A 424 42.42 12.62 13.94
N VAL A 425 41.95 13.36 12.94
CA VAL A 425 40.51 13.51 12.65
C VAL A 425 39.92 12.22 12.09
N LEU A 426 40.64 11.55 11.20
CA LEU A 426 40.22 10.25 10.68
C LEU A 426 40.16 9.19 11.79
N LEU A 427 41.08 9.23 12.76
CA LEU A 427 41.06 8.38 13.95
C LEU A 427 39.88 8.71 14.87
N ALA A 428 39.59 9.99 15.10
CA ALA A 428 38.45 10.42 15.92
C ALA A 428 37.10 10.00 15.31
N LEU A 429 36.93 10.18 14.00
CA LEU A 429 35.74 9.74 13.25
C LEU A 429 35.60 8.21 13.26
N ALA A 430 36.69 7.47 13.08
CA ALA A 430 36.70 6.02 13.16
C ALA A 430 36.28 5.52 14.56
N ASN A 431 36.77 6.15 15.62
CA ASN A 431 36.42 5.81 17.01
C ASN A 431 34.94 6.11 17.32
N LEU A 432 34.40 7.21 16.80
CA LEU A 432 32.98 7.53 16.94
C LEU A 432 32.11 6.51 16.19
N ALA A 433 32.47 6.16 14.94
CA ALA A 433 31.79 5.14 14.16
C ALA A 433 31.84 3.76 14.85
N MET A 434 32.96 3.40 15.49
CA MET A 434 33.09 2.15 16.24
C MET A 434 32.11 2.08 17.42
N ARG A 435 31.91 3.18 18.15
CA ARG A 435 30.90 3.24 19.23
C ARG A 435 29.48 3.20 18.69
N CYS A 436 29.22 3.82 17.54
CA CYS A 436 27.92 3.73 16.87
C CYS A 436 27.60 2.29 16.42
N LEU A 437 28.60 1.54 15.99
CA LEU A 437 28.47 0.16 15.51
C LEU A 437 28.57 -0.89 16.61
N ASN A 438 28.56 -0.49 17.89
CA ASN A 438 28.64 -1.44 19.00
C ASN A 438 27.50 -2.47 18.95
N MET A 439 27.85 -3.74 19.11
CA MET A 439 26.91 -4.88 19.08
C MET A 439 25.95 -4.90 20.27
N ASN A 440 26.30 -4.22 21.37
CA ASN A 440 25.42 -4.03 22.50
C ASN A 440 24.82 -2.61 22.45
N GLY A 441 23.51 -2.54 22.22
CA GLY A 441 22.78 -1.28 22.07
C GLY A 441 22.90 -0.34 23.28
N LYS A 442 23.20 -0.86 24.48
CA LYS A 442 23.42 -0.03 25.68
C LYS A 442 24.70 0.81 25.63
N TYR A 443 25.69 0.38 24.85
CA TYR A 443 26.97 1.10 24.68
C TYR A 443 27.02 1.95 23.42
N ARG A 444 25.92 1.97 22.65
CA ARG A 444 25.79 2.85 21.49
C ARG A 444 25.45 4.26 22.01
N PRO A 445 26.19 5.30 21.61
CA PRO A 445 25.85 6.67 21.94
C PRO A 445 24.50 7.04 21.34
N THR A 446 23.79 7.94 22.01
CA THR A 446 22.57 8.52 21.47
C THR A 446 22.91 9.42 20.27
N MET A 447 21.97 9.60 19.34
CA MET A 447 22.21 10.49 18.19
C MET A 447 22.55 11.93 18.60
N MET A 448 22.07 12.38 19.76
CA MET A 448 22.42 13.68 20.32
C MET A 448 23.90 13.76 20.76
N GLU A 449 24.44 12.71 21.38
CA GLU A 449 25.86 12.61 21.72
C GLU A 449 26.73 12.49 20.48
N VAL A 450 26.29 11.74 19.47
CA VAL A 450 26.99 11.63 18.18
C VAL A 450 27.11 12.99 17.50
N VAL A 451 26.03 13.76 17.47
CA VAL A 451 26.05 15.12 16.90
C VAL A 451 27.00 16.03 17.68
N SER A 452 26.96 16.00 19.02
CA SER A 452 27.85 16.81 19.87
C SER A 452 29.33 16.48 19.63
N GLU A 453 29.67 15.20 19.47
CA GLU A 453 31.04 14.78 19.22
C GLU A 453 31.50 15.11 17.80
N LEU A 454 30.63 15.01 16.80
CA LEU A 454 30.93 15.43 15.43
C LEU A 454 31.22 16.94 15.35
N GLU A 455 30.47 17.76 16.08
CA GLU A 455 30.73 19.21 16.18
C GLU A 455 32.05 19.51 16.90
N THR A 456 32.42 18.69 17.88
CA THR A 456 33.72 18.82 18.57
C THR A 456 34.88 18.46 17.64
N ILE A 457 34.76 17.36 16.87
CA ILE A 457 35.75 16.96 15.87
C ILE A 457 35.88 18.05 14.79
N ARG A 458 34.76 18.65 14.37
CA ARG A 458 34.73 19.74 13.39
C ARG A 458 35.43 21.01 13.88
N THR A 459 35.16 21.44 15.11
CA THR A 459 35.71 22.68 15.69
C THR A 459 37.19 22.57 16.07
N SER A 460 37.67 21.37 16.39
CA SER A 460 39.08 21.10 16.68
C SER A 460 40.03 21.29 15.49
N HIS A 461 39.51 21.48 14.27
CA HIS A 461 40.31 21.59 13.04
C HIS A 461 40.26 22.98 12.38
N ILE A 462 39.68 23.99 13.03
CA ILE A 462 39.82 25.38 12.58
C ILE A 462 41.25 25.83 12.92
N PRO A 463 42.11 26.13 11.94
CA PRO A 463 43.41 26.72 12.22
C PRO A 463 43.18 28.08 12.88
N SER A 464 43.79 28.32 14.04
CA SER A 464 43.89 29.66 14.60
C SER A 464 44.62 30.54 13.58
N THR A 465 43.88 31.39 12.88
CA THR A 465 44.43 32.50 12.12
C THR A 465 44.87 33.57 13.11
N ASP A 466 46.16 33.60 13.40
CA ASP A 466 46.88 34.84 13.75
C ASP A 466 47.34 35.52 12.46
#